data_AF-A0A935XSU5-F1
#
_entry.id   AF-A0A935XSU5-F1
#
_cell.length_a   1.000
_cell.length_b   1.000
_cell.length_c   1.000
_cell.angle_alpha   90.00
_cell.angle_beta   90.00
_cell.angle_gamma   90.00
#
_symmetry.space_group_name_H-M   'P 1'
#
loop_
_entity.id
_entity.type
_entity.pdbx_description
1 polymer ?
#
loop_
_entity_poly.entity_id
_entity_poly.type
_entity_poly.pdbx_seq_one_letter_code
_entity_poly.pdbx_strand_id
1 'polypeptide(L)'
;MGGLTAALALLKKGIECEVFEQAQELREVGAGVQCERVLFELDWSRRCGTAESRLRGKEIRLWNTGAFWKLFDLGAVSVQRYGFPYFLLHRSDLHGMLAEAGQRIKPDAIRLGARCRGFGTMGGVPC
;
A
#
# COMPACT_ATOMS: atom_id res chain seq x y z
N MET A 1 0.01 6.69 -2.75
CA MET A 1 -0.16 5.61 -1.72
C MET A 1 -0.74 6.05 -0.36
N GLY A 2 -0.09 6.93 0.42
CA GLY A 2 -0.46 7.17 1.83
C GLY A 2 -1.91 7.64 2.07
N GLY A 3 -2.41 8.58 1.25
CA GLY A 3 -3.79 9.09 1.36
C GLY A 3 -4.85 8.01 1.16
N LEU A 4 -4.67 7.12 0.17
CA LEU A 4 -5.58 6.00 -0.07
C LEU A 4 -5.58 4.99 1.09
N THR A 5 -4.41 4.71 1.66
CA THR A 5 -4.30 3.83 2.84
C THR A 5 -5.05 4.41 4.03
N ALA A 6 -4.87 5.71 4.30
CA ALA A 6 -5.57 6.40 5.39
C ALA A 6 -7.08 6.40 5.18
N ALA A 7 -7.54 6.76 3.98
CA ALA A 7 -8.96 6.76 3.64
C ALA A 7 -9.60 5.38 3.80
N LEU A 8 -8.96 4.32 3.27
CA LEU A 8 -9.44 2.95 3.44
C LEU A 8 -9.55 2.56 4.92
N ALA A 9 -8.57 2.93 5.75
CA ALA A 9 -8.60 2.63 7.18
C ALA A 9 -9.74 3.38 7.90
N LEU A 10 -10.03 4.63 7.54
CA LEU A 10 -11.16 5.41 8.07
C LEU A 10 -12.50 4.81 7.63
N LEU A 11 -12.66 4.52 6.34
CA LEU A 11 -13.88 3.93 5.77
C LEU A 11 -14.18 2.55 6.38
N LYS A 12 -13.16 1.69 6.57
CA LYS A 12 -13.32 0.40 7.28
C LYS A 12 -13.80 0.56 8.73
N LYS A 13 -13.57 1.71 9.35
CA LYS A 13 -14.07 2.06 10.69
C LYS A 13 -15.40 2.81 10.68
N GLY A 14 -16.03 2.98 9.52
CA GLY A 14 -17.27 3.74 9.37
C GLY A 14 -17.09 5.26 9.50
N ILE A 15 -15.85 5.77 9.43
CA ILE A 15 -15.58 7.20 9.41
C ILE A 15 -15.61 7.67 7.96
N GLU A 16 -16.60 8.49 7.63
CA GLU A 16 -16.75 9.09 6.31
C GLU A 16 -15.55 10.01 5.99
N CYS A 17 -14.97 9.80 4.81
CA CYS A 17 -13.90 10.65 4.30
C CYS A 17 -13.91 10.67 2.76
N GLU A 18 -13.16 11.62 2.19
CA GLU A 18 -12.94 11.77 0.76
C GLU A 18 -11.46 12.13 0.51
N VAL A 19 -10.92 11.61 -0.58
CA VAL A 19 -9.56 11.86 -1.05
C VAL A 19 -9.62 12.80 -2.24
N PHE A 20 -8.94 13.94 -2.12
CA PHE A 20 -8.75 14.88 -3.22
C PHE A 20 -7.33 14.71 -3.78
N GLU A 21 -7.25 14.27 -5.04
CA GLU A 21 -6.00 14.05 -5.76
C GLU A 21 -5.87 15.07 -6.89
N GLN A 22 -4.71 15.73 -6.98
CA GLN A 22 -4.45 16.74 -8.00
C GLN A 22 -4.32 16.17 -9.41
N ALA A 23 -3.86 14.92 -9.54
CA ALA A 23 -3.71 14.25 -10.83
C ALA A 23 -5.09 13.93 -11.43
N GLN A 24 -5.17 13.97 -12.77
CA GLN A 24 -6.40 13.61 -13.50
C GLN A 24 -6.69 12.11 -13.47
N GLU A 25 -5.72 11.32 -13.02
CA GLU A 25 -5.76 9.88 -13.02
C GLU A 25 -4.83 9.34 -11.94
N LEU A 26 -5.19 8.19 -11.38
CA LEU A 26 -4.36 7.48 -10.42
C LEU A 26 -3.25 6.76 -11.19
N ARG A 27 -2.09 7.39 -11.30
CA ARG A 27 -0.88 6.78 -11.86
C ARG A 27 0.26 6.84 -10.86
N GLU A 28 1.02 5.76 -10.79
CA GLU A 28 2.30 5.70 -10.10
C GLU A 28 3.36 5.34 -11.14
N VAL A 29 4.51 6.01 -11.12
CA VAL A 29 5.64 5.69 -12.00
C VAL A 29 6.46 4.56 -11.38
N GLY A 30 6.80 3.57 -12.21
CA GLY A 30 7.19 2.23 -11.79
C GLY A 30 8.52 2.11 -11.04
N ALA A 31 8.45 1.47 -9.87
CA ALA A 31 9.49 0.68 -9.22
C ALA A 31 8.79 -0.39 -8.35
N GLY A 32 9.45 -1.51 -8.06
CA GLY A 32 8.93 -2.48 -7.11
C GLY A 32 8.86 -1.90 -5.69
N VAL A 33 7.85 -2.29 -4.92
CA VAL A 33 7.76 -2.03 -3.48
C VAL A 33 7.71 -3.35 -2.73
N GLN A 34 8.46 -3.43 -1.63
CA GLN A 34 8.41 -4.56 -0.72
C GLN A 34 7.34 -4.27 0.35
N CYS A 35 6.43 -5.20 0.58
CA CYS A 35 5.36 -5.08 1.57
C CYS A 35 5.08 -6.41 2.27
N GLU A 36 4.62 -6.34 3.51
CA GLU A 36 4.34 -7.50 4.37
C GLU A 36 2.84 -7.60 4.71
N ARG A 37 2.35 -6.78 5.63
CA ARG A 37 1.01 -6.90 6.24
C ARG A 37 -0.12 -6.29 5.41
N VAL A 38 0.14 -5.18 4.71
CA VAL A 38 -0.90 -4.41 4.01
C VAL A 38 -1.65 -5.23 2.96
N LEU A 39 -1.00 -6.21 2.34
CA LEU A 39 -1.60 -7.06 1.30
C LEU A 39 -2.65 -8.02 1.86
N PHE A 40 -2.45 -8.52 3.09
CA PHE A 40 -3.44 -9.38 3.74
C PHE A 40 -4.72 -8.63 4.08
N GLU A 41 -4.59 -7.37 4.52
CA GLU A 41 -5.72 -6.49 4.81
C GLU A 41 -6.52 -6.10 3.56
N LEU A 42 -5.94 -6.27 2.37
CA LEU A 42 -6.55 -5.96 1.08
C LEU A 42 -7.11 -7.20 0.36
N ASP A 43 -7.09 -8.38 1.01
CA ASP A 43 -7.47 -9.66 0.42
C ASP A 43 -6.69 -9.96 -0.88
N TRP A 44 -5.45 -9.47 -0.95
CA TRP A 44 -4.55 -9.65 -2.11
C TRP A 44 -4.32 -11.11 -2.43
N SER A 45 -4.27 -11.95 -1.39
CA SER A 45 -4.03 -13.38 -1.53
C SER A 45 -5.07 -14.10 -2.38
N ARG A 46 -6.30 -13.54 -2.46
CA ARG A 46 -7.34 -14.05 -3.36
C ARG A 46 -7.24 -13.51 -4.78
N ARG A 47 -6.60 -12.36 -4.98
CA ARG A 47 -6.54 -11.66 -6.28
C ARG A 47 -5.34 -12.05 -7.12
N CYS A 48 -4.20 -12.37 -6.50
CA CYS A 48 -2.99 -12.76 -7.20
C CYS A 48 -2.45 -14.06 -6.62
N GLY A 49 -2.29 -15.09 -7.46
CA GLY A 49 -1.79 -16.42 -7.09
C GLY A 49 -0.52 -16.34 -6.26
N THR A 50 -0.64 -16.58 -4.96
CA THR A 50 0.30 -16.09 -3.93
C THR A 50 1.70 -16.71 -3.92
N ALA A 51 2.03 -17.62 -4.82
CA ALA A 51 3.30 -18.35 -4.75
C ALA A 51 4.47 -17.63 -5.43
N GLU A 52 4.22 -16.91 -6.54
CA GLU A 52 5.28 -16.41 -7.43
C GLU A 52 5.88 -15.08 -6.96
N SER A 53 5.10 -14.22 -6.29
CA SER A 53 5.57 -12.92 -5.80
C SER A 53 6.17 -12.95 -4.39
N ARG A 54 6.26 -14.13 -3.77
CA ARG A 54 6.89 -14.30 -2.44
C ARG A 54 8.40 -14.22 -2.57
N LEU A 55 9.01 -13.40 -1.72
CA LEU A 55 10.45 -13.30 -1.67
C LEU A 55 11.03 -14.49 -0.90
N ARG A 56 11.97 -15.20 -1.54
CA ARG A 56 12.64 -16.36 -0.94
C ARG A 56 13.81 -15.97 -0.04
N GLY A 57 14.43 -14.82 -0.28
CA GLY A 57 15.56 -14.35 0.51
C GLY A 57 16.03 -12.97 0.07
N LYS A 58 16.91 -12.39 0.89
CA LYS A 58 17.58 -11.12 0.62
C LYS A 58 19.07 -11.29 0.71
N GLU A 59 19.79 -10.68 -0.23
CA GLU A 59 21.24 -10.65 -0.24
C GLU A 59 21.73 -9.21 -0.30
N ILE A 60 22.85 -8.94 0.36
CA ILE A 60 23.63 -7.71 0.16
C ILE A 60 24.84 -8.10 -0.68
N ARG A 61 25.13 -7.29 -1.70
CA ARG A 61 26.32 -7.45 -2.54
C ARG A 61 27.16 -6.17 -2.49
N LEU A 62 28.46 -6.33 -2.26
CA LEU A 62 29.42 -5.23 -2.33
C LEU A 62 29.63 -4.83 -3.78
N TRP A 63 29.49 -3.54 -4.08
CA TRP A 63 29.42 -3.05 -5.47
C TRP A 63 30.72 -3.25 -6.27
N ASN A 64 31.88 -3.17 -5.61
CA ASN A 64 33.19 -3.20 -6.28
C ASN A 64 33.77 -4.61 -6.43
N THR A 65 33.57 -5.49 -5.45
CA THR A 65 34.12 -6.87 -5.48
C THR A 65 33.07 -7.91 -5.86
N GLY A 66 31.79 -7.55 -5.77
CA GLY A 66 30.70 -8.51 -5.91
C GLY A 66 30.59 -9.50 -4.74
N ALA A 67 31.36 -9.35 -3.66
CA ALA A 67 31.22 -10.18 -2.46
C ALA A 67 29.78 -10.07 -1.92
N PHE A 68 29.17 -11.18 -1.50
CA PHE A 68 27.77 -11.18 -1.09
C PHE A 68 27.55 -11.93 0.23
N TRP A 69 26.52 -11.50 0.95
CA TRP A 69 26.06 -12.11 2.19
C TRP A 69 24.55 -12.30 2.15
N LYS A 70 24.07 -13.49 2.52
CA LYS A 70 22.65 -13.75 2.75
C LYS A 70 22.26 -13.12 4.09
N LEU A 71 21.18 -12.34 4.10
CA LEU A 71 20.70 -11.68 5.32
C LEU A 71 19.81 -12.63 6.13
N PHE A 72 18.68 -13.03 5.56
CA PHE A 72 17.71 -13.95 6.17
C PHE A 72 16.70 -14.43 5.11
N ASP A 73 16.00 -15.52 5.45
CA ASP A 73 14.87 -16.05 4.67
C ASP A 73 13.66 -15.11 4.83
N LEU A 74 13.13 -14.63 3.69
CA LEU A 74 12.01 -13.68 3.64
C LEU A 74 10.64 -14.37 3.55
N GLY A 75 10.62 -15.70 3.53
CA GLY A 75 9.45 -16.54 3.52
C GLY A 75 9.17 -17.10 4.92
N ALA A 76 9.59 -18.34 5.18
CA ALA A 76 9.19 -19.09 6.37
C ALA A 76 9.65 -18.44 7.67
N VAL A 77 10.87 -17.89 7.71
CA VAL A 77 11.40 -17.20 8.89
C VAL A 77 10.67 -15.88 9.14
N SER A 78 10.32 -15.14 8.09
CA SER A 78 9.50 -13.94 8.21
C SER A 78 8.11 -14.24 8.77
N VAL A 79 7.47 -15.30 8.27
CA VAL A 79 6.15 -15.72 8.77
C VAL A 79 6.25 -16.12 10.24
N GLN A 80 7.26 -16.90 10.62
CA GLN A 80 7.44 -17.31 12.02
C GLN A 80 7.67 -16.10 12.95
N ARG A 81 8.42 -15.10 12.50
CA ARG A 81 8.82 -13.96 13.34
C ARG A 81 7.82 -12.81 13.35
N TYR A 82 7.14 -12.56 12.23
CA TYR A 82 6.32 -11.37 11.99
C TYR A 82 4.88 -11.69 11.59
N GLY A 83 4.52 -12.97 11.45
CA GLY A 83 3.17 -13.44 11.09
C GLY A 83 2.86 -13.38 9.59
N PHE A 84 3.71 -12.75 8.78
CA PHE A 84 3.47 -12.54 7.35
C PHE A 84 4.77 -12.73 6.53
N PRO A 85 4.67 -13.26 5.29
CA PRO A 85 5.80 -13.29 4.36
C PRO A 85 6.01 -11.92 3.71
N TYR A 86 7.20 -11.70 3.16
CA TYR A 86 7.46 -10.54 2.33
C TYR A 86 7.03 -10.77 0.87
N PHE A 87 6.39 -9.76 0.30
CA PHE A 87 6.04 -9.71 -1.10
C PHE A 87 6.74 -8.54 -1.79
N LEU A 88 7.03 -8.74 -3.08
CA LEU A 88 7.39 -7.66 -3.99
C LEU A 88 6.25 -7.47 -4.98
N LEU A 89 5.82 -6.22 -5.16
CA LEU A 89 4.79 -5.87 -6.12
C LEU A 89 5.11 -4.55 -6.82
N HIS A 90 4.48 -4.33 -7.97
CA HIS A 90 4.53 -3.03 -8.60
C HIS A 90 3.74 -2.02 -7.76
N ARG A 91 4.28 -0.82 -7.61
CA ARG A 91 3.59 0.27 -6.90
C ARG A 91 2.25 0.61 -7.52
N SER A 92 2.13 0.52 -8.85
CA SER A 92 0.88 0.70 -9.59
C SER A 92 -0.21 -0.24 -9.09
N ASP A 93 0.15 -1.51 -8.86
CA ASP A 93 -0.80 -2.55 -8.47
C ASP A 93 -1.28 -2.29 -7.04
N LEU A 94 -0.35 -2.01 -6.12
CA LEU A 94 -0.70 -1.65 -4.74
C LEU A 94 -1.61 -0.43 -4.69
N HIS A 95 -1.29 0.58 -5.50
CA HIS A 95 -2.03 1.82 -5.57
C HIS A 95 -3.46 1.60 -6.09
N GLY A 96 -3.61 0.85 -7.19
CA GLY A 96 -4.90 0.50 -7.76
C GLY A 96 -5.76 -0.33 -6.79
N MET A 97 -5.15 -1.32 -6.13
CA MET A 97 -5.85 -2.10 -5.10
C MET A 97 -6.39 -1.26 -3.95
N LEU A 98 -5.60 -0.32 -3.45
CA LEU A 98 -6.01 0.57 -2.35
C LEU A 98 -7.20 1.43 -2.78
N ALA A 99 -7.15 1.98 -4.01
CA ALA A 99 -8.23 2.77 -4.57
C ALA A 99 -9.51 1.94 -4.72
N GLU A 100 -9.42 0.77 -5.36
CA GLU A 100 -10.56 -0.12 -5.55
C GLU A 100 -11.16 -0.59 -4.22
N ALA A 101 -10.33 -0.88 -3.22
CA ALA A 101 -10.79 -1.30 -1.90
C ALA A 101 -11.59 -0.18 -1.20
N GLY A 102 -11.12 1.07 -1.30
CA GLY A 102 -11.87 2.22 -0.80
C GLY A 102 -13.18 2.43 -1.55
N GLN A 103 -13.14 2.37 -2.88
CA GLN A 103 -14.31 2.56 -3.76
C GLN A 103 -15.39 1.47 -3.59
N ARG A 104 -15.00 0.25 -3.21
CA ARG A 104 -15.96 -0.80 -2.83
C ARG A 104 -16.78 -0.44 -1.58
N ILE A 105 -16.20 0.34 -0.65
CA ILE A 105 -16.91 0.81 0.55
C ILE A 105 -17.69 2.08 0.24
N LYS A 106 -17.06 3.03 -0.46
CA LYS A 106 -17.67 4.32 -0.86
C LYS A 106 -17.25 4.65 -2.30
N PRO A 107 -18.13 4.47 -3.31
CA PRO A 107 -17.78 4.61 -4.74
C PRO A 107 -17.18 5.96 -5.13
N ASP A 108 -17.58 7.04 -4.47
CA ASP A 108 -17.17 8.41 -4.73
C ASP A 108 -16.08 8.92 -3.75
N ALA A 109 -15.43 8.03 -3.00
CA ALA A 109 -14.41 8.39 -2.02
C ALA A 109 -13.16 9.09 -2.61
N ILE A 110 -12.96 9.08 -3.92
CA ILE A 110 -11.77 9.62 -4.58
C ILE A 110 -12.18 10.61 -5.66
N ARG A 111 -11.73 11.86 -5.53
CA ARG A 111 -11.91 12.93 -6.51
C ARG A 111 -10.58 13.28 -7.16
N LEU A 112 -10.50 13.06 -8.47
CA LEU A 112 -9.35 13.37 -9.31
C LEU A 112 -9.42 14.79 -9.85
N GLY A 113 -8.27 15.32 -10.29
CA GLY A 113 -8.15 16.69 -10.78
C GLY A 113 -8.41 17.76 -9.72
N ALA A 114 -8.41 17.39 -8.43
CA ALA A 114 -8.77 18.24 -7.31
C ALA A 114 -7.52 18.60 -6.49
N ARG A 115 -6.94 19.77 -6.77
CA ARG A 115 -5.80 20.30 -6.02
C ARG A 115 -6.28 21.04 -4.76
N CYS A 116 -5.90 20.55 -3.58
CA CYS A 116 -6.04 21.29 -2.33
C CYS A 116 -5.15 22.55 -2.36
N ARG A 117 -5.74 23.73 -2.17
CA ARG A 117 -5.03 25.03 -2.14
C ARG A 117 -4.81 25.57 -0.72
N GLY A 118 -5.47 24.98 0.26
CA GLY A 118 -5.42 25.40 1.66
C GLY A 118 -6.46 24.63 2.47
N PHE A 119 -6.33 24.70 3.80
CA PHE A 119 -7.28 24.14 4.75
C PHE A 119 -7.46 25.14 5.89
N GLY A 120 -8.62 25.11 6.52
CA GLY A 120 -8.94 25.92 7.69
C GLY A 120 -9.98 25.21 8.53
N THR A 121 -9.92 25.40 9.84
CA THR A 121 -10.93 24.88 10.76
C THR A 121 -11.94 25.98 11.01
N MET A 122 -13.16 25.80 10.54
CA MET A 122 -14.27 26.67 10.91
C MET A 122 -14.79 26.20 12.27
N GLY A 123 -14.34 26.85 13.35
CA GLY A 123 -14.90 26.80 14.71
C GLY A 123 -15.25 25.42 15.28
N GLY A 124 -14.48 24.95 16.27
CA GLY A 124 -14.87 23.77 17.06
C GLY A 124 -16.23 23.96 17.72
N VAL A 125 -17.13 23.00 17.53
CA VAL A 125 -18.40 22.94 18.27
C VAL A 125 -18.04 22.75 19.75
N PRO A 126 -18.45 23.63 20.68
CA PRO A 126 -18.44 23.27 22.08
C PRO A 126 -19.43 22.13 22.26
N CYS A 127 -18.94 21.05 22.88
CA CYS A 127 -19.70 19.89 23.31
C CYS A 127 -21.04 20.22 23.97
#